data_AF-A0AA94KQL6-F1
#
_entry.id   AF-A0AA94KQL6-F1
#
_cell.length_a   1.000
_cell.length_b   1.000
_cell.length_c   1.000
_cell.angle_alpha   90.00
_cell.angle_beta   90.00
_cell.angle_gamma   90.00
#
_symmetry.space_group_name_H-M   'P 1'
#
loop_
_entity.id
_entity.type
_entity.pdbx_description
1 polymer ?
#
loop_
_entity_poly.entity_id
_entity_poly.type
_entity_poly.pdbx_seq_one_letter_code
_entity_poly.pdbx_strand_id
1 'polypeptide(L)'
;MAEYQAARVDDPIAHTASKGWMIAGLIGGALLGAAAVAVTGGAALVAVSAVAASACAGGGLGEVLGSMSWAPRHVTGMLREGSPDVFINSRKAIRAHLSLGECDEHSGSPQRVAEGSIKVYINNYPAARLGDRLTCSAEIFQGSSNVFIGGAKVQTDEISPEIPEWVNWVMLGVGAGALAVVAGPVIALFSTAGGMAGGTLGNYIGGKIFGEGSDGQKWSMLAGGLIGGGLGAKGGAKYNAWRTGKVIAEPAVVKSVATPRPLMSLKEAVGEARASKWIARGRELIDNKAPHLSKLLTDDQVGALHGYTTDPGYKMINPALRGTKPLTPELEAFAQHINEGLDNLPAHTGTTFRGMNSLPDEVLSQYMPGNTVSDRAFVSSDVNKAFDGPIQMKMEGYSGRKIDFLSEFNATETEVLFKSDTQFEVISRTNEAGITKIHLKEL
;
A
#
# COMPACT_ATOMS: atom_id res chain seq x y z
N MET A 1 -10.61 -19.33 32.75
CA MET A 1 -9.74 -19.78 33.86
C MET A 1 -8.26 -19.88 33.48
N ALA A 2 -7.91 -20.21 32.23
CA ALA A 2 -6.51 -20.28 31.78
C ALA A 2 -5.75 -18.94 31.92
N GLU A 3 -6.39 -17.80 31.69
CA GLU A 3 -5.79 -16.46 31.81
C GLU A 3 -5.35 -16.07 33.23
N TYR A 4 -5.79 -16.82 34.25
CA TYR A 4 -5.37 -16.58 35.62
C TYR A 4 -4.20 -17.44 36.05
N GLN A 5 -3.68 -18.34 35.20
CA GLN A 5 -2.56 -19.21 35.56
C GLN A 5 -1.34 -18.38 35.96
N ALA A 6 -0.81 -18.63 37.14
CA ALA A 6 0.32 -17.89 37.67
C ALA A 6 1.58 -18.13 36.85
N ALA A 7 2.30 -17.06 36.51
CA ALA A 7 3.54 -17.15 35.75
C ALA A 7 4.73 -17.50 36.65
N ARG A 8 5.67 -18.28 36.12
CA ARG A 8 6.86 -18.77 36.81
C ARG A 8 8.11 -18.59 35.94
N VAL A 9 9.28 -18.55 36.59
CA VAL A 9 10.57 -18.61 35.87
C VAL A 9 10.62 -19.85 34.99
N ASP A 10 11.16 -19.70 33.78
CA ASP A 10 11.22 -20.61 32.63
C ASP A 10 9.90 -20.81 31.86
N ASP A 11 8.82 -20.11 32.24
CA ASP A 11 7.60 -20.17 31.43
C ASP A 11 7.88 -19.39 30.12
N PRO A 12 7.53 -19.95 28.94
CA PRO A 12 7.80 -19.32 27.65
C PRO A 12 7.05 -17.99 27.52
N ILE A 13 7.66 -17.07 26.77
CA ILE A 13 7.02 -15.84 26.31
C ILE A 13 6.86 -15.91 24.78
N ALA A 14 5.84 -15.25 24.26
CA ALA A 14 5.54 -15.28 22.83
C ALA A 14 5.07 -13.93 22.32
N HIS A 15 5.45 -13.61 21.08
CA HIS A 15 4.87 -12.48 20.35
C HIS A 15 3.62 -12.91 19.60
N THR A 16 2.81 -11.91 19.24
CA THR A 16 1.68 -12.13 18.33
C THR A 16 2.20 -12.22 16.90
N ALA A 17 1.37 -12.71 15.97
CA ALA A 17 1.73 -12.73 14.54
C ALA A 17 1.38 -11.42 13.83
N SER A 18 1.31 -10.29 14.55
CA SER A 18 0.71 -9.03 14.05
C SER A 18 1.35 -8.52 12.77
N LYS A 19 2.68 -8.64 12.62
CA LYS A 19 3.39 -8.29 11.37
C LYS A 19 2.95 -9.14 10.17
N GLY A 20 2.76 -10.45 10.37
CA GLY A 20 2.30 -11.36 9.31
C GLY A 20 0.87 -11.07 8.88
N TRP A 21 -0.01 -10.81 9.85
CA TRP A 21 -1.39 -10.42 9.58
C TRP A 21 -1.51 -9.04 8.94
N MET A 22 -0.60 -8.12 9.23
CA MET A 22 -0.50 -6.84 8.52
C MET A 22 -0.22 -7.02 7.03
N ILE A 23 0.75 -7.87 6.69
CA ILE A 23 1.07 -8.22 5.29
C ILE A 23 -0.13 -8.91 4.63
N ALA A 24 -0.75 -9.87 5.31
CA ALA A 24 -1.93 -10.57 4.81
C ALA A 24 -3.11 -9.61 4.58
N GLY A 25 -3.31 -8.63 5.47
CA GLY A 25 -4.33 -7.59 5.34
C GLY A 25 -4.09 -6.68 4.13
N LEU A 26 -2.84 -6.31 3.86
CA LEU A 26 -2.49 -5.51 2.68
C LEU A 26 -2.75 -6.29 1.38
N ILE A 27 -2.32 -7.56 1.32
CA ILE A 27 -2.56 -8.42 0.15
C ILE A 27 -4.06 -8.66 -0.04
N GLY A 28 -4.77 -9.03 1.02
CA GLY A 28 -6.22 -9.26 0.98
C GLY A 28 -7.01 -8.01 0.57
N GLY A 29 -6.63 -6.84 1.08
CA GLY A 29 -7.22 -5.56 0.69
C GLY A 29 -7.00 -5.23 -0.79
N ALA A 30 -5.78 -5.45 -1.31
CA ALA A 30 -5.48 -5.25 -2.73
C ALA A 30 -6.29 -6.20 -3.63
N LEU A 31 -6.38 -7.49 -3.26
CA LEU A 31 -7.17 -8.48 -4.00
C LEU A 31 -8.66 -8.15 -3.99
N LEU A 32 -9.22 -7.74 -2.85
CA LEU A 32 -10.61 -7.31 -2.75
C LEU A 32 -10.87 -6.03 -3.56
N GLY A 33 -9.93 -5.09 -3.56
CA GLY A 33 -9.98 -3.90 -4.42
C GLY A 33 -10.01 -4.27 -5.90
N ALA A 34 -9.09 -5.13 -6.34
CA ALA A 34 -9.02 -5.61 -7.72
C ALA A 34 -10.31 -6.37 -8.12
N ALA A 35 -10.82 -7.24 -7.26
CA ALA A 35 -12.08 -7.95 -7.50
C ALA A 35 -13.28 -6.99 -7.58
N ALA A 36 -13.33 -5.96 -6.72
CA ALA A 36 -14.37 -4.94 -6.77
C ALA A 36 -14.35 -4.17 -8.10
N VAL A 37 -13.16 -3.86 -8.62
CA VAL A 37 -13.01 -3.26 -9.96
C VAL A 37 -13.52 -4.21 -11.04
N ALA A 38 -13.03 -5.45 -11.05
CA ALA A 38 -13.37 -6.45 -12.06
C ALA A 38 -14.88 -6.76 -12.13
N VAL A 39 -15.56 -6.84 -10.98
CA VAL A 39 -16.97 -7.22 -10.91
C VAL A 39 -17.90 -6.03 -11.19
N THR A 40 -17.52 -4.81 -10.79
CA THR A 40 -18.44 -3.66 -10.79
C THR A 40 -18.04 -2.53 -11.72
N GLY A 41 -16.98 -2.69 -12.50
CA GLY A 41 -16.43 -1.62 -13.33
C GLY A 41 -15.97 -0.43 -12.49
N GLY A 42 -15.50 -0.69 -11.27
CA GLY A 42 -15.05 0.34 -10.31
C GLY A 42 -16.15 0.99 -9.46
N ALA A 43 -17.43 0.74 -9.73
CA ALA A 43 -18.53 1.37 -8.97
C ALA A 43 -18.52 1.00 -7.47
N ALA A 44 -18.19 -0.26 -7.14
CA ALA A 44 -18.04 -0.70 -5.75
C ALA A 44 -16.68 -0.37 -5.15
N LEU A 45 -15.68 0.06 -5.95
CA LEU A 45 -14.34 0.36 -5.45
C LEU A 45 -14.39 1.48 -4.41
N VAL A 46 -15.21 2.51 -4.59
CA VAL A 46 -15.35 3.60 -3.61
C VAL A 46 -15.85 3.07 -2.27
N ALA A 47 -16.85 2.19 -2.28
CA ALA A 47 -17.41 1.61 -1.07
C ALA A 47 -16.41 0.65 -0.39
N VAL A 48 -15.76 -0.22 -1.18
CA VAL A 48 -14.76 -1.18 -0.69
C VAL A 48 -13.52 -0.48 -0.14
N SER A 49 -13.02 0.55 -0.84
CA SER A 49 -11.87 1.35 -0.40
C SER A 49 -12.18 2.21 0.82
N ALA A 50 -13.41 2.72 0.96
CA ALA A 50 -13.83 3.44 2.17
C ALA A 50 -13.84 2.53 3.40
N VAL A 51 -14.32 1.30 3.23
CA VAL A 51 -14.31 0.24 4.25
C VAL A 51 -12.86 -0.19 4.56
N ALA A 52 -12.02 -0.38 3.55
CA ALA A 52 -10.62 -0.77 3.74
C ALA A 52 -9.78 0.33 4.43
N ALA A 53 -9.90 1.58 4.00
CA ALA A 53 -9.16 2.71 4.59
C ALA A 53 -9.56 2.97 6.05
N SER A 54 -10.84 2.78 6.39
CA SER A 54 -11.31 2.92 7.77
C SER A 54 -10.85 1.78 8.68
N ALA A 55 -10.61 0.57 8.14
CA ALA A 55 -9.99 -0.51 8.89
C ALA A 55 -8.53 -0.21 9.30
N CYS A 56 -7.84 0.69 8.58
CA CYS A 56 -6.52 1.19 8.97
C CYS A 56 -6.57 2.25 10.09
N ALA A 57 -7.71 2.92 10.29
CA ALA A 57 -7.87 4.04 11.21
C ALA A 57 -8.05 3.65 12.69
N GLY A 58 -8.38 2.39 12.96
CA GLY A 58 -8.65 1.86 14.31
C GLY A 58 -7.65 0.79 14.74
N GLY A 59 -6.36 0.96 14.48
CA GLY A 59 -5.31 0.01 14.87
C GLY A 59 -4.99 -1.06 13.83
N GLY A 60 -5.28 -0.83 12.55
CA GLY A 60 -4.93 -1.72 11.43
C GLY A 60 -5.60 -3.10 11.46
N LEU A 61 -6.29 -3.49 10.39
CA LEU A 61 -6.94 -4.82 10.31
C LEU A 61 -5.97 -5.97 10.66
N GLY A 62 -4.72 -5.89 10.21
CA GLY A 62 -3.71 -6.91 10.48
C GLY A 62 -3.27 -7.00 11.95
N GLU A 63 -3.03 -5.88 12.62
CA GLU A 63 -2.66 -5.88 14.04
C GLU A 63 -3.83 -6.32 14.92
N VAL A 64 -5.06 -5.89 14.59
CA VAL A 64 -6.27 -6.36 15.25
C VAL A 64 -6.43 -7.87 15.11
N LEU A 65 -6.30 -8.41 13.90
CA LEU A 65 -6.42 -9.86 13.66
C LEU A 65 -5.27 -10.64 14.28
N GLY A 66 -4.05 -10.12 14.21
CA GLY A 66 -2.86 -10.77 14.76
C GLY A 66 -2.81 -10.81 16.28
N SER A 67 -3.45 -9.85 16.95
CA SER A 67 -3.56 -9.82 18.41
C SER A 67 -4.73 -10.62 18.97
N MET A 68 -5.55 -11.26 18.13
CA MET A 68 -6.68 -12.09 18.60
C MET A 68 -6.20 -13.32 19.37
N SER A 69 -7.02 -13.83 20.29
CA SER A 69 -6.67 -15.03 21.06
C SER A 69 -6.44 -16.27 20.18
N TRP A 70 -7.14 -16.39 19.06
CA TRP A 70 -7.02 -17.48 18.08
C TRP A 70 -5.83 -17.34 17.13
N ALA A 71 -5.23 -16.15 17.03
CA ALA A 71 -4.10 -15.93 16.15
C ALA A 71 -2.87 -16.71 16.64
N PRO A 72 -2.08 -17.30 15.72
CA PRO A 72 -0.87 -18.01 16.11
C PRO A 72 0.08 -17.10 16.89
N ARG A 73 0.64 -17.65 17.97
CA ARG A 73 1.74 -17.07 18.72
C ARG A 73 2.99 -17.91 18.49
N HIS A 74 4.14 -17.27 18.37
CA HIS A 74 5.43 -17.96 18.28
C HIS A 74 6.23 -17.66 19.53
N VAL A 75 6.81 -18.71 20.11
CA VAL A 75 7.63 -18.59 21.32
C VAL A 75 8.93 -17.91 20.95
N THR A 76 9.23 -16.82 21.65
CA THR A 76 10.39 -15.95 21.37
C THR A 76 11.33 -15.84 22.56
N GLY A 77 11.22 -16.74 23.54
CA GLY A 77 12.09 -16.77 24.70
C GLY A 77 11.38 -17.25 25.96
N MET A 78 11.91 -16.90 27.13
CA MET A 78 11.37 -17.35 28.41
C MET A 78 11.69 -16.41 29.58
N LEU A 79 10.89 -16.51 30.63
CA LEU A 79 11.10 -15.77 31.88
C LEU A 79 12.33 -16.31 32.62
N ARG A 80 13.21 -15.45 33.13
CA ARG A 80 14.47 -15.87 33.77
C ARG A 80 14.58 -15.44 35.23
N GLU A 81 14.05 -14.27 35.57
CA GLU A 81 14.15 -13.73 36.92
C GLU A 81 12.78 -13.66 37.61
N GLY A 82 12.72 -14.14 38.85
CA GLY A 82 11.50 -14.25 39.65
C GLY A 82 11.68 -13.72 41.07
N SER A 83 10.69 -14.01 41.92
CA SER A 83 10.76 -13.76 43.36
C SER A 83 11.92 -14.55 44.01
N PRO A 84 12.62 -13.97 45.01
CA PRO A 84 13.68 -14.66 45.73
C PRO A 84 13.16 -15.73 46.70
N ASP A 85 11.90 -15.62 47.17
CA ASP A 85 11.36 -16.37 48.31
C ASP A 85 9.95 -16.95 48.06
N VAL A 86 9.23 -16.51 47.02
CA VAL A 86 7.92 -17.04 46.65
C VAL A 86 8.04 -17.96 45.44
N PHE A 87 7.61 -19.21 45.61
CA PHE A 87 7.67 -20.26 44.60
C PHE A 87 6.28 -20.78 44.26
N ILE A 88 6.05 -21.06 42.98
CA ILE A 88 4.83 -21.68 42.46
C ILE A 88 5.28 -22.92 41.69
N ASN A 89 4.83 -24.10 42.13
CA ASN A 89 5.29 -25.39 41.61
C ASN A 89 6.83 -25.51 41.57
N SER A 90 7.50 -25.15 42.67
CA SER A 90 8.96 -25.18 42.82
C SER A 90 9.75 -24.26 41.88
N ARG A 91 9.08 -23.38 41.14
CA ARG A 91 9.69 -22.38 40.27
C ARG A 91 9.39 -20.99 40.83
N LYS A 92 10.34 -20.06 40.74
CA LYS A 92 10.17 -18.71 41.30
C LYS A 92 8.97 -18.03 40.64
N ALA A 93 8.12 -17.40 41.44
CA ALA A 93 6.96 -16.68 40.94
C ALA A 93 7.36 -15.37 40.24
N ILE A 94 6.59 -14.93 39.26
CA ILE A 94 6.91 -13.76 38.44
C ILE A 94 6.17 -12.51 38.94
N ARG A 95 6.89 -11.39 38.94
CA ARG A 95 6.43 -10.09 39.45
C ARG A 95 6.53 -9.03 38.36
N ALA A 96 5.44 -8.31 38.10
CA ALA A 96 5.49 -7.10 37.30
C ALA A 96 6.47 -6.09 37.92
N HIS A 97 7.06 -5.22 37.10
CA HIS A 97 8.07 -4.24 37.44
C HIS A 97 9.42 -4.78 37.93
N LEU A 98 9.60 -6.07 38.23
CA LEU A 98 10.88 -6.58 38.72
C LEU A 98 11.41 -7.78 37.95
N SER A 99 10.53 -8.72 37.61
CA SER A 99 10.94 -9.92 36.90
C SER A 99 11.36 -9.61 35.47
N LEU A 100 12.34 -10.38 35.00
CA LEU A 100 12.91 -10.23 33.67
C LEU A 100 12.73 -11.51 32.85
N GLY A 101 12.53 -11.35 31.55
CA GLY A 101 12.53 -12.41 30.56
C GLY A 101 13.54 -12.14 29.45
N GLU A 102 14.10 -13.21 28.89
CA GLU A 102 14.94 -13.14 27.70
C GLU A 102 14.04 -13.26 26.47
N CYS A 103 14.28 -12.39 25.48
CA CYS A 103 13.50 -12.35 24.24
C CYS A 103 14.44 -12.35 23.03
N ASP A 104 14.33 -13.37 22.18
CA ASP A 104 15.20 -13.62 21.03
C ASP A 104 14.98 -12.62 19.87
N GLU A 105 13.80 -12.00 19.78
CA GLU A 105 13.51 -11.01 18.72
C GLU A 105 14.10 -9.61 18.98
N HIS A 106 14.67 -9.38 20.17
CA HIS A 106 15.20 -8.09 20.56
C HIS A 106 16.64 -8.27 21.04
N SER A 107 17.61 -7.80 20.25
CA SER A 107 19.01 -7.79 20.65
C SER A 107 19.20 -6.81 21.81
N GLY A 108 19.64 -7.28 22.99
CA GLY A 108 19.93 -6.40 24.12
C GLY A 108 19.57 -6.98 25.49
N SER A 109 19.26 -6.08 26.44
CA SER A 109 18.97 -6.38 27.83
C SER A 109 17.68 -7.20 28.00
N PRO A 110 17.58 -8.01 29.07
CA PRO A 110 16.34 -8.70 29.43
C PRO A 110 15.16 -7.74 29.53
N GLN A 111 14.00 -8.21 29.08
CA GLN A 111 12.76 -7.45 29.05
C GLN A 111 12.02 -7.58 30.37
N ARG A 112 11.51 -6.47 30.89
CA ARG A 112 10.84 -6.45 32.19
C ARG A 112 9.39 -6.87 32.02
N VAL A 113 8.86 -7.64 32.97
CA VAL A 113 7.44 -7.94 33.02
C VAL A 113 6.71 -6.66 33.41
N ALA A 114 5.83 -6.18 32.53
CA ALA A 114 5.21 -4.85 32.61
C ALA A 114 3.75 -4.91 33.08
N GLU A 115 3.15 -6.08 33.18
CA GLU A 115 1.77 -6.27 33.63
C GLU A 115 1.65 -7.30 34.75
N GLY A 116 0.64 -7.12 35.61
CA GLY A 116 0.29 -8.07 36.65
C GLY A 116 -1.09 -7.82 37.25
N SER A 117 -1.37 -8.46 38.39
CA SER A 117 -2.66 -8.34 39.09
C SER A 117 -2.80 -7.07 39.95
N ILE A 118 -3.94 -6.38 39.86
CA ILE A 118 -4.30 -5.30 40.81
C ILE A 118 -4.61 -5.79 42.24
N LYS A 119 -4.81 -7.10 42.46
CA LYS A 119 -5.29 -7.64 43.75
C LYS A 119 -4.23 -8.47 44.47
N VAL A 120 -3.33 -9.11 43.73
CA VAL A 120 -2.39 -10.08 44.28
C VAL A 120 -0.97 -9.56 44.05
N TYR A 121 -0.23 -9.45 45.14
CA TYR A 121 1.12 -8.93 45.15
C TYR A 121 2.08 -10.00 45.67
N ILE A 122 3.26 -10.07 45.05
CA ILE A 122 4.37 -10.93 45.48
C ILE A 122 5.55 -9.99 45.78
N ASN A 123 6.02 -10.01 47.03
CA ASN A 123 7.02 -9.07 47.54
C ASN A 123 6.67 -7.59 47.27
N ASN A 124 5.41 -7.19 47.44
CA ASN A 124 4.88 -5.85 47.18
C ASN A 124 4.78 -5.43 45.70
N TYR A 125 4.97 -6.34 44.75
CA TYR A 125 4.79 -6.06 43.31
C TYR A 125 3.65 -6.90 42.72
N PRO A 126 2.89 -6.38 41.73
CA PRO A 126 1.80 -7.13 41.10
C PRO A 126 2.26 -8.49 40.58
N ALA A 127 1.52 -9.53 40.89
CA ALA A 127 1.86 -10.88 40.45
C ALA A 127 1.43 -11.12 39.00
N ALA A 128 2.35 -11.64 38.18
CA ALA A 128 2.12 -11.85 36.75
C ALA A 128 1.56 -13.24 36.41
N ARG A 129 0.90 -13.34 35.26
CA ARG A 129 0.10 -14.50 34.83
C ARG A 129 0.23 -14.74 33.34
N LEU A 130 -0.34 -15.86 32.90
CA LEU A 130 -0.56 -16.13 31.49
C LEU A 130 -1.26 -14.96 30.80
N GLY A 131 -0.65 -14.47 29.73
CA GLY A 131 -1.13 -13.35 28.92
C GLY A 131 -0.76 -11.96 29.44
N ASP A 132 -0.14 -11.81 30.62
CA ASP A 132 0.45 -10.53 31.04
C ASP A 132 1.70 -10.23 30.18
N ARG A 133 1.93 -8.95 29.87
CA ARG A 133 2.95 -8.51 28.91
C ARG A 133 4.27 -8.09 29.53
N LEU A 134 5.32 -8.20 28.73
CA LEU A 134 6.64 -7.62 28.98
C LEU A 134 6.76 -6.24 28.29
N THR A 135 7.82 -5.50 28.60
CA THR A 135 8.14 -4.19 28.00
C THR A 135 8.28 -4.23 26.48
N CYS A 136 8.57 -5.40 25.89
CA CYS A 136 8.65 -5.61 24.44
C CYS A 136 7.32 -6.03 23.78
N SER A 137 6.19 -5.99 24.51
CA SER A 137 4.89 -6.54 24.09
C SER A 137 4.77 -8.08 24.02
N ALA A 138 5.83 -8.84 24.29
CA ALA A 138 5.72 -10.29 24.43
C ALA A 138 4.73 -10.65 25.55
N GLU A 139 3.87 -11.63 25.31
CA GLU A 139 2.91 -12.15 26.27
C GLU A 139 3.48 -13.41 26.95
N ILE A 140 3.24 -13.55 28.26
CA ILE A 140 3.56 -14.80 28.96
C ILE A 140 2.67 -15.92 28.40
N PHE A 141 3.27 -16.93 27.79
CA PHE A 141 2.56 -17.90 26.96
C PHE A 141 2.17 -19.18 27.72
N GLN A 142 2.75 -19.41 28.90
CA GLN A 142 2.39 -20.52 29.77
C GLN A 142 2.33 -20.06 31.23
N GLY A 143 1.54 -20.75 32.04
CA GLY A 143 1.52 -20.56 33.49
C GLY A 143 1.35 -21.88 34.25
N SER A 144 1.16 -21.77 35.55
CA SER A 144 0.87 -22.89 36.43
C SER A 144 -0.44 -23.57 36.06
N SER A 145 -0.45 -24.91 36.03
CA SER A 145 -1.65 -25.70 35.76
C SER A 145 -2.66 -25.70 36.91
N ASN A 146 -2.25 -25.31 38.12
CA ASN A 146 -3.09 -25.43 39.33
C ASN A 146 -3.05 -24.23 40.27
N VAL A 147 -2.25 -23.20 39.99
CA VAL A 147 -2.24 -21.95 40.76
C VAL A 147 -2.77 -20.80 39.91
N PHE A 148 -3.81 -20.14 40.41
CA PHE A 148 -4.51 -19.07 39.71
C PHE A 148 -4.46 -17.77 40.51
N ILE A 149 -4.16 -16.66 39.84
CA ILE A 149 -4.03 -15.32 40.41
C ILE A 149 -5.16 -14.44 39.83
N GLY A 150 -6.13 -14.09 40.68
CA GLY A 150 -7.25 -13.24 40.29
C GLY A 150 -6.89 -11.76 40.22
N GLY A 151 -7.86 -10.93 39.81
CA GLY A 151 -7.72 -9.47 39.67
C GLY A 151 -7.62 -9.01 38.21
N ALA A 152 -7.99 -7.76 37.95
CA ALA A 152 -7.76 -7.14 36.64
C ALA A 152 -6.25 -6.91 36.39
N LYS A 153 -5.88 -6.69 35.13
CA LYS A 153 -4.51 -6.35 34.75
C LYS A 153 -4.20 -4.91 35.15
N VAL A 154 -2.98 -4.67 35.60
CA VAL A 154 -2.38 -3.33 35.75
C VAL A 154 -1.05 -3.29 35.05
N GLN A 155 -0.82 -2.23 34.30
CA GLN A 155 0.45 -1.93 33.67
C GLN A 155 1.33 -1.16 34.66
N THR A 156 2.50 -1.71 34.95
CA THR A 156 3.50 -1.11 35.85
C THR A 156 4.62 -0.39 35.12
N ASP A 157 4.86 -0.75 33.85
CA ASP A 157 5.95 -0.24 33.03
C ASP A 157 5.45 0.06 31.61
N GLU A 158 6.14 0.94 30.90
CA GLU A 158 5.81 1.26 29.51
C GLU A 158 6.04 0.04 28.61
N ILE A 159 5.03 -0.29 27.80
CA ILE A 159 5.07 -1.41 26.87
C ILE A 159 5.28 -0.83 25.47
N SER A 160 6.40 -1.19 24.85
CA SER A 160 6.68 -0.87 23.45
C SER A 160 5.79 -1.72 22.54
N PRO A 161 4.88 -1.13 21.74
CA PRO A 161 3.98 -1.88 20.87
C PRO A 161 4.73 -2.76 19.85
N GLU A 162 4.18 -3.94 19.54
CA GLU A 162 4.78 -4.86 18.57
C GLU A 162 4.85 -4.27 17.15
N ILE A 163 3.85 -3.45 16.79
CA ILE A 163 3.85 -2.58 15.62
C ILE A 163 4.08 -1.14 16.10
N PRO A 164 5.21 -0.51 15.77
CA PRO A 164 5.45 0.88 16.14
C PRO A 164 4.36 1.81 15.62
N GLU A 165 3.96 2.79 16.43
CA GLU A 165 2.83 3.67 16.11
C GLU A 165 3.00 4.41 14.77
N TRP A 166 4.24 4.80 14.42
CA TRP A 166 4.52 5.44 13.14
C TRP A 166 4.16 4.56 11.94
N VAL A 167 4.26 3.23 12.06
CA VAL A 167 3.84 2.28 11.01
C VAL A 167 2.33 2.34 10.82
N ASN A 168 1.57 2.41 11.92
CA ASN A 168 0.12 2.56 11.87
C ASN A 168 -0.30 3.89 11.20
N TRP A 169 0.41 4.98 11.50
CA TRP A 169 0.19 6.27 10.83
C TRP A 169 0.51 6.23 9.33
N VAL A 170 1.60 5.55 8.94
CA VAL A 170 1.94 5.34 7.52
C VAL A 170 0.85 4.52 6.82
N MET A 171 0.39 3.42 7.43
CA MET A 171 -0.65 2.57 6.86
C MET A 171 -2.00 3.30 6.75
N LEU A 172 -2.33 4.14 7.72
CA LEU A 172 -3.48 5.04 7.65
C LEU A 172 -3.34 6.03 6.49
N GLY A 173 -2.16 6.63 6.32
CA GLY A 173 -1.86 7.54 5.21
C GLY A 173 -1.97 6.86 3.84
N VAL A 174 -1.44 5.64 3.69
CA VAL A 174 -1.56 4.83 2.47
C VAL A 174 -3.03 4.53 2.18
N GLY A 175 -3.80 4.07 3.17
CA GLY A 175 -5.22 3.78 3.01
C GLY A 175 -6.05 5.03 2.65
N ALA A 176 -5.83 6.14 3.36
CA ALA A 176 -6.50 7.41 3.10
C ALA A 176 -6.11 8.00 1.74
N GLY A 177 -4.82 7.90 1.35
CA GLY A 177 -4.32 8.35 0.05
C GLY A 177 -4.91 7.55 -1.10
N ALA A 178 -4.93 6.21 -0.99
CA ALA A 178 -5.58 5.35 -1.97
C ALA A 178 -7.08 5.69 -2.11
N LEU A 179 -7.78 5.92 -1.00
CA LEU A 179 -9.17 6.35 -1.02
C LEU A 179 -9.34 7.75 -1.64
N ALA A 180 -8.40 8.67 -1.41
CA ALA A 180 -8.44 10.01 -1.99
C ALA A 180 -8.30 9.97 -3.52
N VAL A 181 -7.46 9.08 -4.05
CA VAL A 181 -7.34 8.85 -5.50
C VAL A 181 -8.65 8.32 -6.08
N VAL A 182 -9.28 7.36 -5.41
CA VAL A 182 -10.50 6.69 -5.91
C VAL A 182 -11.77 7.54 -5.73
N ALA A 183 -11.91 8.22 -4.60
CA ALA A 183 -13.17 8.85 -4.18
C ALA A 183 -13.07 10.36 -3.97
N GLY A 184 -11.87 10.93 -4.12
CA GLY A 184 -11.59 12.34 -3.88
C GLY A 184 -11.23 12.66 -2.42
N PRO A 185 -10.51 13.77 -2.20
CA PRO A 185 -9.88 14.09 -0.91
C PRO A 185 -10.89 14.34 0.22
N VAL A 186 -12.07 14.91 -0.09
CA VAL A 186 -13.11 15.17 0.92
C VAL A 186 -13.70 13.87 1.44
N ILE A 187 -14.00 12.91 0.56
CA ILE A 187 -14.55 11.61 0.96
C ILE A 187 -13.50 10.85 1.78
N ALA A 188 -12.24 10.87 1.34
CA ALA A 188 -11.15 10.25 2.09
C ALA A 188 -10.97 10.84 3.49
N LEU A 189 -10.97 12.17 3.61
CA LEU A 189 -10.85 12.85 4.90
C LEU A 189 -11.98 12.46 5.85
N PHE A 190 -13.23 12.57 5.39
CA PHE A 190 -14.40 12.28 6.23
C PHE A 190 -14.49 10.79 6.56
N SER A 191 -14.18 9.90 5.62
CA SER A 191 -14.12 8.45 5.87
C SER A 191 -13.05 8.09 6.89
N THR A 192 -11.87 8.72 6.81
CA THR A 192 -10.79 8.47 7.77
C THR A 192 -11.16 8.97 9.16
N ALA A 193 -11.64 10.22 9.26
CA ALA A 193 -12.08 10.80 10.53
C ALA A 193 -13.25 10.02 11.14
N GLY A 194 -14.22 9.62 10.31
CA GLY A 194 -15.33 8.77 10.71
C GLY A 194 -14.84 7.41 11.21
N GLY A 195 -13.86 6.80 10.53
CA GLY A 195 -13.24 5.54 10.94
C GLY A 195 -12.54 5.62 12.29
N MET A 196 -11.76 6.68 12.53
CA MET A 196 -11.11 6.91 13.83
C MET A 196 -12.16 7.10 14.95
N ALA A 197 -13.17 7.94 14.71
CA ALA A 197 -14.22 8.21 15.70
C ALA A 197 -15.07 6.97 15.99
N GLY A 198 -15.42 6.23 14.93
CA GLY A 198 -16.16 4.98 15.05
C GLY A 198 -15.36 3.90 15.76
N GLY A 199 -14.06 3.78 15.46
CA GLY A 199 -13.16 2.80 16.07
C GLY A 199 -12.97 3.05 17.57
N THR A 200 -12.71 4.30 17.95
CA THR A 200 -12.57 4.69 19.37
C THR A 200 -13.85 4.45 20.16
N LEU A 201 -15.02 4.80 19.60
CA LEU A 201 -16.31 4.52 20.22
C LEU A 201 -16.59 3.01 20.31
N GLY A 202 -16.29 2.27 19.26
CA GLY A 202 -16.41 0.80 19.23
C GLY A 202 -15.51 0.13 20.27
N ASN A 203 -14.28 0.61 20.42
CA ASN A 203 -13.34 0.13 21.44
C ASN A 203 -13.88 0.38 22.86
N TYR A 204 -14.37 1.58 23.14
CA TYR A 204 -14.92 1.94 24.45
C TYR A 204 -16.15 1.11 24.82
N ILE A 205 -17.12 1.00 23.89
CA ILE A 205 -18.34 0.20 24.08
C ILE A 205 -17.97 -1.28 24.23
N GLY A 206 -17.08 -1.77 23.38
CA GLY A 206 -16.60 -3.14 23.39
C GLY A 206 -15.92 -3.53 24.70
N GLY A 207 -15.05 -2.68 25.23
CA GLY A 207 -14.38 -2.91 26.52
C GLY A 207 -15.39 -2.98 27.68
N LYS A 208 -16.45 -2.16 27.64
CA LYS A 208 -17.51 -2.19 28.67
C LYS A 208 -18.40 -3.43 28.59
N ILE A 209 -18.68 -3.94 27.40
CA ILE A 209 -19.59 -5.08 27.17
C ILE A 209 -18.85 -6.42 27.30
N PHE A 210 -17.69 -6.54 26.66
CA PHE A 210 -16.96 -7.80 26.53
C PHE A 210 -15.76 -7.91 27.48
N GLY A 211 -15.41 -6.82 28.17
CA GLY A 211 -14.25 -6.74 29.05
C GLY A 211 -13.01 -6.19 28.33
N GLU A 212 -12.17 -5.48 29.10
CA GLU A 212 -10.92 -4.91 28.58
C GLU A 212 -9.96 -6.00 28.11
N GLY A 213 -9.38 -5.81 26.93
CA GLY A 213 -8.45 -6.75 26.29
C GLY A 213 -9.11 -7.93 25.58
N SER A 214 -10.44 -8.08 25.69
CA SER A 214 -11.16 -9.19 25.08
C SER A 214 -11.18 -9.11 23.56
N ASP A 215 -11.31 -10.25 22.89
CA ASP A 215 -11.49 -10.28 21.43
C ASP A 215 -12.79 -9.58 21.00
N GLY A 216 -13.83 -9.61 21.84
CA GLY A 216 -15.08 -8.87 21.59
C GLY A 216 -14.88 -7.35 21.55
N GLN A 217 -14.01 -6.80 22.40
CA GLN A 217 -13.62 -5.40 22.32
C GLN A 217 -12.91 -5.07 21.01
N LYS A 218 -11.94 -5.90 20.60
CA LYS A 218 -11.17 -5.72 19.35
C LYS A 218 -12.08 -5.75 18.12
N TRP A 219 -13.04 -6.67 18.08
CA TRP A 219 -14.07 -6.71 17.03
C TRP A 219 -14.99 -5.50 17.05
N SER A 220 -15.38 -5.04 18.24
CA SER A 220 -16.22 -3.84 18.37
C SER A 220 -15.51 -2.59 17.87
N MET A 221 -14.20 -2.46 18.15
CA MET A 221 -13.35 -1.41 17.60
C MET A 221 -13.33 -1.46 16.07
N LEU A 222 -13.06 -2.63 15.47
CA LEU A 222 -13.04 -2.77 14.02
C LEU A 222 -14.40 -2.43 13.40
N ALA A 223 -15.49 -3.01 13.93
CA ALA A 223 -16.85 -2.78 13.43
C ALA A 223 -17.25 -1.30 13.53
N GLY A 224 -16.93 -0.66 14.66
CA GLY A 224 -17.13 0.77 14.86
C GLY A 224 -16.38 1.59 13.83
N GLY A 225 -15.11 1.25 13.57
CA GLY A 225 -14.29 1.90 12.54
C GLY A 225 -14.90 1.78 11.14
N LEU A 226 -15.34 0.59 10.76
CA LEU A 226 -15.99 0.36 9.45
C LEU A 226 -17.28 1.16 9.30
N ILE A 227 -18.15 1.15 10.31
CA ILE A 227 -19.41 1.91 10.30
C ILE A 227 -19.12 3.41 10.24
N GLY A 228 -18.22 3.89 11.09
CA GLY A 228 -17.82 5.28 11.13
C GLY A 228 -17.22 5.75 9.80
N GLY A 229 -16.38 4.93 9.17
CA GLY A 229 -15.81 5.18 7.86
C GLY A 229 -16.85 5.29 6.77
N GLY A 230 -17.79 4.33 6.70
CA GLY A 230 -18.90 4.37 5.74
C GLY A 230 -19.80 5.60 5.91
N LEU A 231 -20.13 5.97 7.15
CA LEU A 231 -20.87 7.19 7.45
C LEU A 231 -20.10 8.45 7.06
N GLY A 232 -18.79 8.47 7.31
CA GLY A 232 -17.86 9.51 6.89
C GLY A 232 -17.85 9.68 5.37
N ALA A 233 -17.70 8.60 4.62
CA ALA A 233 -17.74 8.62 3.15
C ALA A 233 -19.05 9.20 2.62
N LYS A 234 -20.19 8.79 3.18
CA LYS A 234 -21.52 9.34 2.85
C LYS A 234 -21.63 10.83 3.19
N GLY A 235 -21.07 11.25 4.31
CA GLY A 235 -20.98 12.66 4.70
C GLY A 235 -20.16 13.49 3.73
N GLY A 236 -18.98 12.98 3.33
CA GLY A 236 -18.12 13.62 2.33
C GLY A 236 -18.80 13.76 0.97
N ALA A 237 -19.53 12.73 0.52
CA ALA A 237 -20.30 12.79 -0.72
C ALA A 237 -21.40 13.87 -0.68
N LYS A 238 -22.14 13.98 0.44
CA LYS A 238 -23.14 15.04 0.65
C LYS A 238 -22.52 16.44 0.66
N TYR A 239 -21.36 16.59 1.30
CA TYR A 239 -20.63 17.86 1.33
C TYR A 239 -20.20 18.28 -0.07
N ASN A 240 -19.67 17.35 -0.88
CA ASN A 240 -19.32 17.62 -2.27
C ASN A 240 -20.54 18.08 -3.07
N ALA A 241 -21.68 17.38 -2.96
CA ALA A 241 -22.92 17.75 -3.63
C ALA A 241 -23.43 19.15 -3.25
N TRP A 242 -23.36 19.51 -1.96
CA TRP A 242 -23.72 20.85 -1.47
C TRP A 242 -22.80 21.94 -2.02
N ARG A 243 -21.49 21.67 -2.08
CA ARG A 243 -20.50 22.61 -2.61
C ARG A 243 -20.71 22.86 -4.12
N THR A 244 -21.02 21.81 -4.89
CA THR A 244 -21.31 21.93 -6.33
C THR A 244 -22.65 22.61 -6.61
N GLY A 245 -23.63 22.49 -5.72
CA GLY A 245 -24.95 23.13 -5.86
C GLY A 245 -25.00 24.63 -5.57
N LYS A 246 -23.91 25.25 -5.10
CA LYS A 246 -23.84 26.68 -4.75
C LYS A 246 -23.20 27.59 -5.81
N VAL A 247 -22.76 27.07 -6.95
CA VAL A 247 -22.05 27.86 -7.99
C VAL A 247 -22.86 27.83 -9.29
N ILE A 248 -23.30 28.99 -9.79
CA ILE A 248 -23.75 29.19 -11.19
C ILE A 248 -22.82 30.20 -11.88
N ALA A 249 -22.04 29.72 -12.85
CA ALA A 249 -21.66 30.34 -14.14
C ALA A 249 -20.25 29.91 -14.63
N GLU A 250 -20.24 29.33 -15.83
CA GLU A 250 -19.15 28.86 -16.73
C GLU A 250 -18.22 27.71 -16.33
N PRO A 251 -17.84 26.84 -17.29
CA PRO A 251 -17.10 25.61 -17.02
C PRO A 251 -15.65 25.97 -16.74
N ALA A 252 -15.31 26.10 -15.46
CA ALA A 252 -13.93 26.01 -15.04
C ALA A 252 -13.45 24.58 -15.31
N VAL A 253 -12.68 24.43 -16.39
CA VAL A 253 -11.71 23.37 -16.61
C VAL A 253 -11.07 23.05 -15.26
N VAL A 254 -11.38 21.87 -14.72
CA VAL A 254 -10.86 21.45 -13.42
C VAL A 254 -9.37 21.19 -13.61
N LYS A 255 -8.57 22.16 -13.16
CA LYS A 255 -7.13 22.01 -12.96
C LYS A 255 -6.91 20.83 -12.02
N SER A 256 -6.18 19.84 -12.51
CA SER A 256 -5.60 18.76 -11.73
C SER A 256 -4.84 19.35 -10.54
N VAL A 257 -5.23 18.92 -9.33
CA VAL A 257 -4.47 19.24 -8.12
C VAL A 257 -3.30 18.27 -8.07
N ALA A 258 -2.16 18.77 -8.53
CA ALA A 258 -0.79 18.43 -8.17
C ALA A 258 -0.54 17.00 -7.64
N THR A 259 0.02 16.16 -8.53
CA THR A 259 1.09 15.22 -8.17
C THR A 259 2.16 15.96 -7.35
N PRO A 260 2.91 15.29 -6.45
CA PRO A 260 4.05 15.92 -5.81
C PRO A 260 4.93 16.49 -6.93
N ARG A 261 5.14 17.81 -6.88
CA ARG A 261 5.99 18.55 -7.81
C ARG A 261 7.24 17.68 -8.06
N PRO A 262 7.61 17.35 -9.31
CA PRO A 262 8.77 16.52 -9.55
C PRO A 262 9.94 17.10 -8.77
N LEU A 263 10.64 16.25 -8.01
CA LEU A 263 11.71 16.66 -7.09
C LEU A 263 12.82 17.45 -7.81
N MET A 264 12.84 17.43 -9.14
CA MET A 264 13.79 18.11 -10.02
C MET A 264 13.19 18.42 -11.40
N SER A 265 13.63 19.51 -12.02
CA SER A 265 13.33 19.89 -13.40
C SER A 265 13.91 18.90 -14.41
N LEU A 266 13.45 18.93 -15.66
CA LEU A 266 14.04 18.10 -16.71
C LEU A 266 15.54 18.41 -16.90
N LYS A 267 15.94 19.69 -16.76
CA LYS A 267 17.35 20.11 -16.83
C LYS A 267 18.23 19.45 -15.77
N GLU A 268 17.72 19.30 -14.56
CA GLU A 268 18.41 18.62 -13.46
C GLU A 268 18.42 17.10 -13.69
N ALA A 269 17.31 16.53 -14.18
CA ALA A 269 17.16 15.10 -14.43
C ALA A 269 18.05 14.56 -15.56
N VAL A 270 18.16 15.29 -16.68
CA VAL A 270 18.89 14.77 -17.86
C VAL A 270 20.06 15.65 -18.29
N GLY A 271 20.38 16.69 -17.52
CA GLY A 271 21.42 17.67 -17.81
C GLY A 271 20.94 18.81 -18.71
N GLU A 272 21.38 20.03 -18.39
CA GLU A 272 20.85 21.27 -19.00
C GLU A 272 20.95 21.31 -20.52
N ALA A 273 22.11 20.95 -21.10
CA ALA A 273 22.31 20.98 -22.55
C ALA A 273 21.36 20.02 -23.28
N ARG A 274 21.13 18.83 -22.71
CA ARG A 274 20.25 17.82 -23.30
C ARG A 274 18.78 18.23 -23.17
N ALA A 275 18.36 18.62 -21.97
CA ALA A 275 16.99 19.07 -21.72
C ALA A 275 16.64 20.27 -22.60
N SER A 276 17.52 21.28 -22.70
CA SER A 276 17.26 22.45 -23.53
C SER A 276 17.09 22.10 -25.01
N LYS A 277 17.88 21.15 -25.53
CA LYS A 277 17.73 20.64 -26.90
C LYS A 277 16.40 19.93 -27.09
N TRP A 278 16.03 19.04 -26.15
CA TRP A 278 14.77 18.30 -26.23
C TRP A 278 13.55 19.19 -26.11
N ILE A 279 13.58 20.18 -25.22
CA ILE A 279 12.50 21.16 -25.04
C ILE A 279 12.34 21.98 -26.31
N ALA A 280 13.42 22.56 -26.83
CA ALA A 280 13.37 23.42 -28.02
C ALA A 280 12.82 22.64 -29.23
N ARG A 281 13.32 21.42 -29.45
CA ARG A 281 12.89 20.58 -30.58
C ARG A 281 11.47 20.06 -30.40
N GLY A 282 11.12 19.58 -29.21
CA GLY A 282 9.77 19.12 -28.89
C GLY A 282 8.74 20.23 -29.08
N ARG A 283 9.05 21.47 -28.66
CA ARG A 283 8.20 22.65 -28.87
C ARG A 283 7.99 22.97 -30.34
N GLU A 284 9.08 23.00 -31.11
CA GLU A 284 9.00 23.19 -32.56
C GLU A 284 8.09 22.13 -33.22
N LEU A 285 8.21 20.86 -32.84
CA LEU A 285 7.41 19.77 -33.41
C LEU A 285 5.93 19.90 -33.05
N ILE A 286 5.61 20.06 -31.76
CA ILE A 286 4.21 20.12 -31.30
C ILE A 286 3.50 21.40 -31.76
N ASP A 287 4.19 22.54 -31.82
CA ASP A 287 3.60 23.78 -32.32
C ASP A 287 3.27 23.69 -33.81
N ASN A 288 4.08 22.97 -34.59
CA ASN A 288 3.84 22.75 -36.02
C ASN A 288 2.79 21.65 -36.29
N LYS A 289 2.85 20.52 -35.58
CA LYS A 289 2.03 19.33 -35.86
C LYS A 289 0.69 19.34 -35.10
N ALA A 290 0.68 19.84 -33.85
CA ALA A 290 -0.48 19.80 -32.96
C ALA A 290 -0.54 21.00 -32.00
N PRO A 291 -0.70 22.24 -32.51
CA PRO A 291 -0.63 23.46 -31.69
C PRO A 291 -1.68 23.53 -30.57
N HIS A 292 -2.80 22.82 -30.74
CA HIS A 292 -3.83 22.71 -29.70
C HIS A 292 -3.38 21.85 -28.50
N LEU A 293 -2.50 20.87 -28.72
CA LEU A 293 -1.92 20.03 -27.67
C LEU A 293 -0.71 20.68 -27.00
N SER A 294 0.03 21.53 -27.72
CA SER A 294 1.19 22.26 -27.17
C SER A 294 0.86 23.01 -25.87
N LYS A 295 -0.32 23.62 -25.83
CA LYS A 295 -0.80 24.39 -24.68
C LYS A 295 -1.11 23.54 -23.44
N LEU A 296 -1.20 22.22 -23.59
CA LEU A 296 -1.51 21.29 -22.50
C LEU A 296 -0.27 20.82 -21.74
N LEU A 297 0.92 21.00 -22.33
CA LEU A 297 2.18 20.48 -21.81
C LEU A 297 3.09 21.60 -21.33
N THR A 298 3.78 21.39 -20.21
CA THR A 298 4.89 22.25 -19.78
C THR A 298 6.12 22.01 -20.65
N ASP A 299 7.11 22.91 -20.60
CA ASP A 299 8.36 22.73 -21.34
C ASP A 299 9.06 21.43 -20.95
N ASP A 300 9.17 21.14 -19.64
CA ASP A 300 9.76 19.90 -19.14
C ASP A 300 9.00 18.66 -19.63
N GLN A 301 7.67 18.69 -19.67
CA GLN A 301 6.86 17.57 -20.18
C GLN A 301 7.03 17.38 -21.69
N VAL A 302 7.04 18.46 -22.47
CA VAL A 302 7.33 18.42 -23.92
C VAL A 302 8.72 17.84 -24.16
N GLY A 303 9.72 18.37 -23.45
CA GLY A 303 11.10 17.89 -23.56
C GLY A 303 11.25 16.44 -23.11
N ALA A 304 10.49 15.99 -22.11
CA ALA A 304 10.57 14.62 -21.62
C ALA A 304 9.91 13.62 -22.60
N LEU A 305 8.72 13.94 -23.10
CA LEU A 305 8.02 13.13 -24.09
C LEU A 305 8.79 13.05 -25.42
N HIS A 306 9.28 14.19 -25.92
CA HIS A 306 10.17 14.19 -27.09
C HIS A 306 11.48 13.46 -26.79
N GLY A 307 12.08 13.67 -25.63
CA GLY A 307 13.27 12.95 -25.19
C GLY A 307 13.08 11.45 -25.22
N TYR A 308 11.92 10.96 -24.79
CA TYR A 308 11.56 9.54 -24.83
C TYR A 308 11.49 8.98 -26.26
N THR A 309 10.98 9.75 -27.25
CA THR A 309 10.98 9.32 -28.66
C THR A 309 12.38 9.27 -29.28
N THR A 310 13.39 9.83 -28.60
CA THR A 310 14.79 9.73 -29.04
C THR A 310 15.48 8.47 -28.54
N ASP A 311 16.41 7.97 -29.36
CA ASP A 311 17.23 6.80 -29.08
C ASP A 311 17.93 6.84 -27.71
N PRO A 312 18.52 7.98 -27.27
CA PRO A 312 19.09 8.10 -25.93
C PRO A 312 18.07 8.05 -24.79
N GLY A 313 16.89 8.68 -24.95
CA GLY A 313 15.89 8.77 -23.87
C GLY A 313 15.18 7.43 -23.62
N TYR A 314 14.70 6.76 -24.67
CA TYR A 314 14.13 5.42 -24.54
C TYR A 314 15.11 4.42 -23.90
N LYS A 315 16.39 4.43 -24.34
CA LYS A 315 17.44 3.52 -23.85
C LYS A 315 17.96 3.86 -22.45
N MET A 316 17.71 5.06 -21.93
CA MET A 316 18.06 5.41 -20.55
C MET A 316 17.00 4.95 -19.56
N ILE A 317 15.71 5.19 -19.85
CA ILE A 317 14.66 5.05 -18.83
C ILE A 317 14.06 3.65 -18.75
N ASN A 318 13.75 3.01 -19.89
CA ASN A 318 13.05 1.72 -19.88
C ASN A 318 13.86 0.58 -19.24
N PRO A 319 15.18 0.48 -19.46
CA PRO A 319 16.00 -0.49 -18.73
C PRO A 319 16.01 -0.25 -17.21
N ALA A 320 15.97 1.01 -16.76
CA ALA A 320 15.99 1.36 -15.35
C ALA A 320 14.65 1.04 -14.66
N LEU A 321 13.53 1.38 -15.31
CA LEU A 321 12.20 1.02 -14.83
C LEU A 321 11.98 -0.49 -14.74
N ARG A 322 12.55 -1.26 -15.68
CA ARG A 322 12.55 -2.73 -15.65
C ARG A 322 13.52 -3.35 -14.63
N GLY A 323 14.32 -2.54 -13.94
CA GLY A 323 15.28 -3.02 -12.93
C GLY A 323 16.58 -3.62 -13.50
N THR A 324 16.81 -3.50 -14.82
CA THR A 324 18.06 -3.96 -15.45
C THR A 324 19.22 -2.96 -15.27
N LYS A 325 18.89 -1.71 -14.93
CA LYS A 325 19.83 -0.67 -14.50
C LYS A 325 19.29 -0.03 -13.20
N PRO A 326 20.16 0.58 -12.36
CA PRO A 326 19.69 1.33 -11.20
C PRO A 326 18.74 2.46 -11.61
N LEU A 327 17.58 2.53 -10.96
CA LEU A 327 16.67 3.66 -11.07
C LEU A 327 17.17 4.77 -10.14
N THR A 328 17.87 5.76 -10.70
CA THR A 328 18.36 6.91 -9.94
C THR A 328 17.26 7.95 -9.76
N PRO A 329 17.35 8.87 -8.78
CA PRO A 329 16.37 9.95 -8.60
C PRO A 329 16.17 10.80 -9.87
N GLU A 330 17.23 10.96 -10.68
CA GLU A 330 17.19 11.67 -11.95
C GLU A 330 16.37 10.93 -13.01
N LEU A 331 16.52 9.61 -13.09
CA LEU A 331 15.72 8.79 -14.00
C LEU A 331 14.27 8.69 -13.53
N GLU A 332 14.03 8.63 -12.22
CA GLU A 332 12.68 8.67 -11.65
C GLU A 332 11.97 9.98 -12.01
N ALA A 333 12.65 11.12 -11.87
CA ALA A 333 12.11 12.41 -12.29
C ALA A 333 11.86 12.48 -13.80
N PHE A 334 12.76 11.91 -14.62
CA PHE A 334 12.54 11.83 -16.06
C PHE A 334 11.28 11.01 -16.40
N ALA A 335 11.09 9.84 -15.78
CA ALA A 335 9.85 9.06 -15.94
C ALA A 335 8.60 9.80 -15.46
N GLN A 336 8.71 10.56 -14.36
CA GLN A 336 7.61 11.36 -13.84
C GLN A 336 7.17 12.43 -14.86
N HIS A 337 8.10 13.18 -15.45
CA HIS A 337 7.78 14.19 -16.48
C HIS A 337 7.08 13.56 -17.70
N ILE A 338 7.47 12.35 -18.10
CA ILE A 338 6.79 11.61 -19.18
C ILE A 338 5.36 11.24 -18.76
N ASN A 339 5.18 10.61 -17.59
CA ASN A 339 3.87 10.19 -17.09
C ASN A 339 2.90 11.36 -16.92
N GLU A 340 3.35 12.47 -16.35
CA GLU A 340 2.55 13.69 -16.20
C GLU A 340 2.23 14.34 -17.55
N GLY A 341 3.17 14.29 -18.49
CA GLY A 341 2.92 14.72 -19.86
C GLY A 341 1.81 13.88 -20.52
N LEU A 342 1.86 12.55 -20.37
CA LEU A 342 0.81 11.65 -20.88
C LEU A 342 -0.55 11.92 -20.22
N ASP A 343 -0.58 12.26 -18.93
CA ASP A 343 -1.82 12.59 -18.21
C ASP A 343 -2.53 13.83 -18.78
N ASN A 344 -1.78 14.78 -19.36
CA ASN A 344 -2.31 15.99 -19.97
C ASN A 344 -2.79 15.79 -21.42
N LEU A 345 -2.52 14.63 -22.03
CA LEU A 345 -2.88 14.33 -23.41
C LEU A 345 -4.22 13.59 -23.52
N PRO A 346 -4.94 13.75 -24.64
CA PRO A 346 -6.18 13.00 -24.87
C PRO A 346 -5.89 11.50 -25.00
N ALA A 347 -6.75 10.70 -24.37
CA ALA A 347 -6.70 9.25 -24.45
C ALA A 347 -6.94 8.76 -25.88
N HIS A 348 -6.16 7.77 -26.30
CA HIS A 348 -6.37 6.99 -27.50
C HIS A 348 -6.97 5.65 -27.13
N THR A 349 -8.23 5.44 -27.51
CA THR A 349 -8.91 4.15 -27.38
C THR A 349 -8.89 3.44 -28.71
N GLY A 350 -8.47 2.18 -28.72
CA GLY A 350 -8.40 1.39 -29.92
C GLY A 350 -7.43 0.22 -29.83
N THR A 351 -7.26 -0.45 -30.96
CA THR A 351 -6.23 -1.47 -31.13
C THR A 351 -4.93 -0.82 -31.59
N THR A 352 -3.84 -1.16 -30.92
CA THR A 352 -2.48 -0.82 -31.36
C THR A 352 -1.61 -2.08 -31.42
N PHE A 353 -0.45 -1.95 -32.07
CA PHE A 353 0.44 -3.05 -32.38
C PHE A 353 1.84 -2.74 -31.89
N ARG A 354 2.50 -3.70 -31.25
CA ARG A 354 3.86 -3.59 -30.76
C ARG A 354 4.68 -4.79 -31.21
N GLY A 355 5.82 -4.54 -31.83
CA GLY A 355 6.79 -5.56 -32.21
C GLY A 355 8.07 -5.42 -31.41
N MET A 356 8.71 -6.54 -31.06
CA MET A 356 9.98 -6.52 -30.35
C MET A 356 10.87 -7.71 -30.72
N ASN A 357 12.19 -7.46 -30.66
CA ASN A 357 13.22 -8.45 -31.00
C ASN A 357 13.40 -9.53 -29.94
N SER A 358 13.21 -9.20 -28.67
CA SER A 358 13.34 -10.15 -27.57
C SER A 358 12.66 -9.64 -26.30
N LEU A 359 12.27 -10.58 -25.44
CA LEU A 359 11.98 -10.38 -24.03
C LEU A 359 12.81 -11.39 -23.24
N PRO A 360 13.21 -11.09 -22.00
CA PRO A 360 13.76 -12.11 -21.11
C PRO A 360 12.80 -13.29 -21.01
N ASP A 361 13.32 -14.53 -21.02
CA ASP A 361 12.49 -15.73 -21.05
C ASP A 361 11.55 -15.80 -19.84
N GLU A 362 12.01 -15.33 -18.67
CA GLU A 362 11.19 -15.24 -17.46
C GLU A 362 9.99 -14.32 -17.66
N VAL A 363 10.18 -13.18 -18.34
CA VAL A 363 9.11 -12.22 -18.64
C VAL A 363 8.19 -12.78 -19.71
N LEU A 364 8.73 -13.33 -20.79
CA LEU A 364 7.94 -13.92 -21.87
C LEU A 364 7.11 -15.12 -21.39
N SER A 365 7.58 -15.87 -20.39
CA SER A 365 6.84 -16.98 -19.78
C SER A 365 5.56 -16.54 -19.06
N GLN A 366 5.48 -15.27 -18.62
CA GLN A 366 4.29 -14.72 -17.96
C GLN A 366 3.17 -14.39 -18.94
N TYR A 367 3.46 -14.24 -20.23
CA TYR A 367 2.46 -13.97 -21.26
C TYR A 367 1.67 -15.24 -21.63
N MET A 368 0.94 -15.81 -20.68
CA MET A 368 0.03 -16.94 -20.92
C MET A 368 -1.42 -16.46 -20.88
N PRO A 369 -2.31 -17.01 -21.72
CA PRO A 369 -3.72 -16.62 -21.71
C PRO A 369 -4.33 -16.65 -20.31
N GLY A 370 -5.01 -15.57 -19.92
CA GLY A 370 -5.59 -15.37 -18.58
C GLY A 370 -4.64 -14.75 -17.55
N ASN A 371 -3.34 -14.64 -17.83
CA ASN A 371 -2.42 -13.93 -16.95
C ASN A 371 -2.56 -12.41 -17.12
N THR A 372 -2.38 -11.69 -16.02
CA THR A 372 -2.12 -10.25 -16.03
C THR A 372 -0.62 -10.00 -16.14
N VAL A 373 -0.23 -9.18 -17.10
CA VAL A 373 1.15 -8.73 -17.31
C VAL A 373 1.21 -7.21 -17.18
N SER A 374 2.30 -6.70 -16.61
CA SER A 374 2.58 -5.28 -16.49
C SER A 374 4.04 -5.05 -16.82
N ASP A 375 4.32 -4.20 -17.80
CA ASP A 375 5.68 -3.72 -18.04
C ASP A 375 5.92 -2.53 -17.12
N ARG A 376 6.95 -2.63 -16.28
CA ARG A 376 7.36 -1.50 -15.43
C ARG A 376 7.83 -0.31 -16.26
N ALA A 377 8.29 -0.56 -17.48
CA ALA A 377 8.61 0.48 -18.44
C ALA A 377 7.38 0.97 -19.22
N PHE A 378 7.54 2.08 -19.93
CA PHE A 378 6.53 2.55 -20.87
C PHE A 378 6.35 1.56 -22.03
N VAL A 379 5.09 1.33 -22.42
CA VAL A 379 4.75 0.44 -23.54
C VAL A 379 4.46 1.27 -24.78
N SER A 380 5.42 1.32 -25.70
CA SER A 380 5.25 2.00 -27.00
C SER A 380 4.58 1.06 -28.02
N SER A 381 3.63 1.57 -28.79
CA SER A 381 2.88 0.83 -29.80
C SER A 381 2.52 1.74 -30.97
N ASP A 382 2.03 1.17 -32.08
CA ASP A 382 1.62 1.92 -33.26
C ASP A 382 0.20 1.52 -33.68
N VAL A 383 -0.58 2.47 -34.20
CA VAL A 383 -1.98 2.21 -34.62
C VAL A 383 -2.04 1.36 -35.89
N ASN A 384 -1.08 1.48 -36.80
CA ASN A 384 -1.12 0.91 -38.14
C ASN A 384 -0.29 -0.37 -38.28
N LYS A 385 0.95 -0.39 -37.76
CA LYS A 385 1.87 -1.50 -37.96
C LYS A 385 2.85 -1.66 -36.79
N ALA A 386 2.93 -2.87 -36.24
CA ALA A 386 4.01 -3.23 -35.32
C ALA A 386 5.38 -3.17 -36.02
N PHE A 387 6.41 -2.84 -35.24
CA PHE A 387 7.81 -3.06 -35.64
C PHE A 387 8.06 -4.52 -36.00
N ASP A 388 9.06 -4.77 -36.85
CA ASP A 388 9.46 -6.14 -37.17
C ASP A 388 10.11 -6.81 -35.95
N GLY A 389 9.86 -8.11 -35.75
CA GLY A 389 10.41 -8.87 -34.63
C GLY A 389 9.70 -10.20 -34.39
N PRO A 390 10.35 -11.19 -33.73
CA PRO A 390 9.80 -12.49 -33.42
C PRO A 390 8.72 -12.45 -32.33
N ILE A 391 8.49 -11.31 -31.67
CA ILE A 391 7.38 -11.11 -30.74
C ILE A 391 6.49 -10.00 -31.30
N GLN A 392 5.23 -10.33 -31.55
CA GLN A 392 4.23 -9.45 -32.13
C GLN A 392 3.03 -9.37 -31.16
N MET A 393 2.69 -8.16 -30.72
CA MET A 393 1.61 -7.92 -29.76
C MET A 393 0.52 -7.08 -30.42
N LYS A 394 -0.72 -7.58 -30.40
CA LYS A 394 -1.93 -6.79 -30.63
C LYS A 394 -2.46 -6.37 -29.27
N MET A 395 -2.71 -5.09 -29.06
CA MET A 395 -3.13 -4.53 -27.78
C MET A 395 -4.44 -3.78 -27.95
N GLU A 396 -5.48 -4.17 -27.22
CA GLU A 396 -6.73 -3.44 -27.11
C GLU A 396 -6.65 -2.54 -25.88
N GLY A 397 -6.49 -1.24 -26.08
CA GLY A 397 -6.24 -0.28 -25.01
C GLY A 397 -7.18 0.92 -25.02
N TYR A 398 -7.23 1.62 -23.90
CA TYR A 398 -8.01 2.82 -23.68
C TYR A 398 -7.21 3.96 -23.02
N SER A 399 -6.09 3.69 -22.34
CA SER A 399 -5.27 4.73 -21.69
C SER A 399 -4.03 5.19 -22.46
N GLY A 400 -3.71 4.56 -23.60
CA GLY A 400 -2.59 5.00 -24.44
C GLY A 400 -2.76 6.46 -24.88
N ARG A 401 -1.66 7.18 -25.11
CA ARG A 401 -1.67 8.54 -25.65
C ARG A 401 -0.92 8.60 -26.96
N LYS A 402 -1.47 9.27 -27.95
CA LYS A 402 -0.73 9.57 -29.17
C LYS A 402 0.41 10.54 -28.84
N ILE A 403 1.60 10.24 -29.33
CA ILE A 403 2.79 11.10 -29.18
C ILE A 403 3.56 11.27 -30.50
N ASP A 404 2.98 10.82 -31.62
CA ASP A 404 3.47 10.99 -32.98
C ASP A 404 3.82 12.45 -33.35
N PHE A 405 3.10 13.41 -32.79
CA PHE A 405 3.38 14.84 -32.94
C PHE A 405 4.67 15.30 -32.26
N LEU A 406 5.30 14.49 -31.41
CA LEU A 406 6.60 14.75 -30.77
C LEU A 406 7.74 13.88 -31.32
N SER A 407 7.47 12.96 -32.25
CA SER A 407 8.51 12.17 -32.93
C SER A 407 9.16 12.97 -34.06
N GLU A 408 10.47 12.78 -34.26
CA GLU A 408 11.22 13.33 -35.41
C GLU A 408 10.98 12.54 -36.70
N PHE A 409 10.56 11.28 -36.57
CA PHE A 409 10.33 10.41 -37.71
C PHE A 409 9.03 10.83 -38.44
N ASN A 410 9.04 10.60 -39.75
CA ASN A 410 8.07 11.15 -40.71
C ASN A 410 6.60 10.87 -40.34
N ALA A 411 5.68 11.63 -40.98
CA ALA A 411 4.22 11.65 -40.81
C ALA A 411 3.46 10.30 -40.94
N THR A 412 4.17 9.18 -40.98
CA THR A 412 3.64 7.82 -41.04
C THR A 412 3.68 7.07 -39.70
N GLU A 413 4.44 7.54 -38.72
CA GLU A 413 4.42 6.95 -37.37
C GLU A 413 3.16 7.40 -36.63
N THR A 414 2.41 6.43 -36.12
CA THR A 414 1.18 6.63 -35.35
C THR A 414 1.39 6.11 -33.94
N GLU A 415 2.47 6.59 -33.31
CA GLU A 415 2.90 6.10 -32.01
C GLU A 415 1.88 6.43 -30.92
N VAL A 416 1.53 5.38 -30.18
CA VAL A 416 0.71 5.42 -28.98
C VAL A 416 1.55 4.87 -27.84
N LEU A 417 1.76 5.71 -26.82
CA LEU A 417 2.51 5.38 -25.63
C LEU A 417 1.58 5.14 -24.45
N PHE A 418 1.72 3.97 -23.81
CA PHE A 418 1.11 3.69 -22.52
C PHE A 418 2.08 4.03 -21.40
N LYS A 419 1.53 4.42 -20.24
CA LYS A 419 2.29 4.77 -19.04
C LYS A 419 3.09 3.58 -18.53
N SER A 420 4.08 3.87 -17.69
CA SER A 420 4.73 2.83 -16.90
C SER A 420 3.70 2.10 -16.02
N ASP A 421 3.92 0.81 -15.78
CA ASP A 421 3.06 -0.05 -14.95
C ASP A 421 1.62 -0.26 -15.49
N THR A 422 1.32 0.15 -16.74
CA THR A 422 0.05 -0.21 -17.39
C THR A 422 -0.12 -1.73 -17.42
N GLN A 423 -1.29 -2.20 -16.99
CA GLN A 423 -1.60 -3.62 -16.88
C GLN A 423 -2.41 -4.09 -18.09
N PHE A 424 -2.06 -5.27 -18.59
CA PHE A 424 -2.76 -5.94 -19.66
C PHE A 424 -3.11 -7.37 -19.26
N GLU A 425 -4.32 -7.80 -19.55
CA GLU A 425 -4.69 -9.21 -19.59
C GLU A 425 -4.20 -9.83 -20.91
N VAL A 426 -3.61 -11.02 -20.83
CA VAL A 426 -3.24 -11.79 -22.01
C VAL A 426 -4.47 -12.56 -22.47
N ILE A 427 -5.07 -12.13 -23.58
CA ILE A 427 -6.25 -12.79 -24.17
C ILE A 427 -5.87 -14.06 -24.90
N SER A 428 -4.76 -14.05 -25.64
CA SER A 428 -4.29 -15.23 -26.36
C SER A 428 -2.80 -15.15 -26.64
N ARG A 429 -2.14 -16.31 -26.74
CA ARG A 429 -0.77 -16.44 -27.21
C ARG A 429 -0.67 -17.60 -28.18
N THR A 430 -0.05 -17.37 -29.33
CA THR A 430 0.23 -18.39 -30.35
C THR A 430 1.67 -18.27 -30.82
N ASN A 431 2.26 -19.40 -31.20
CA ASN A 431 3.59 -19.44 -31.82
C ASN A 431 3.43 -19.99 -33.23
N GLU A 432 3.61 -19.14 -34.25
CA GLU A 432 3.44 -19.50 -35.66
C GLU A 432 4.71 -19.15 -36.43
N ALA A 433 5.32 -20.12 -37.10
CA ALA A 433 6.50 -19.93 -37.95
C ALA A 433 7.67 -19.16 -37.27
N GLY A 434 7.89 -19.39 -35.97
CA GLY A 434 8.94 -18.72 -35.19
C GLY A 434 8.56 -17.33 -34.66
N ILE A 435 7.33 -16.88 -34.86
CA ILE A 435 6.79 -15.63 -34.33
C ILE A 435 5.80 -15.92 -33.20
N THR A 436 6.08 -15.36 -32.03
CA THR A 436 5.17 -15.36 -30.88
C THR A 436 4.17 -14.21 -31.04
N LYS A 437 2.91 -14.52 -31.32
CA LYS A 437 1.81 -13.55 -31.41
C LYS A 437 1.04 -13.52 -30.10
N ILE A 438 0.89 -12.34 -29.51
CA ILE A 438 0.23 -12.13 -28.23
C ILE A 438 -0.91 -11.14 -28.44
N HIS A 439 -2.09 -11.46 -27.91
CA HIS A 439 -3.21 -10.55 -27.84
C HIS A 439 -3.37 -10.07 -26.41
N LEU A 440 -3.33 -8.77 -26.21
CA LEU A 440 -3.41 -8.09 -24.92
C LEU A 440 -4.66 -7.22 -24.88
N LYS A 441 -5.29 -7.15 -23.71
CA LYS A 441 -6.36 -6.20 -23.42
C LYS A 441 -6.00 -5.42 -22.17
N GLU A 442 -5.98 -4.11 -22.27
CA GLU A 442 -5.72 -3.24 -21.12
C GLU A 442 -6.79 -3.43 -20.05
N LEU A 443 -6.36 -3.45 -18.79
CA LEU A 443 -7.22 -3.61 -17.61
C LEU A 443 -7.72 -2.30 -17.05
#